data_AF-A0AA43RKQ9-F1
#
_entry.id   AF-A0AA43RKQ9-F1
#
_cell.length_a   1.000
_cell.length_b   1.000
_cell.length_c   1.000
_cell.angle_alpha   90.00
_cell.angle_beta   90.00
_cell.angle_gamma   90.00
#
_symmetry.space_group_name_H-M   'P 1'
#
loop_
_entity.id
_entity.type
_entity.pdbx_description
1 polymer ?
#
loop_
_entity_poly.entity_id
_entity_poly.type
_entity_poly.pdbx_seq_one_letter_code
_entity_poly.pdbx_strand_id
1 'polypeptide(L)'
;MSEKVKPTIVIGHKNPDTDSIVSAIAYANLKNKKGKGTFVAARAGEINEETKFVLDYFKAQAPTYINNIKTQVSDIEIRHTEGVNRFISLKRAWELMQNLSVVTLPAVDQNGMLEGLITVSDIAYSYMNVYDSDILAKAHTKYKNIIETLNAQIVVGDEADVFDSGRVVVSAANPDMMENIIRKSDLVILGNRYE
;
A
#
# COMPACT_ATOMS: atom_id res chain seq x y z
N MET A 1 -15.87 -12.19 7.05
CA MET A 1 -15.25 -13.34 6.34
C MET A 1 -14.85 -14.36 7.39
N SER A 2 -15.37 -15.59 7.35
CA SER A 2 -14.94 -16.62 8.29
C SER A 2 -13.46 -16.91 8.06
N GLU A 3 -12.62 -16.84 9.10
CA GLU A 3 -11.26 -17.35 9.05
C GLU A 3 -11.30 -18.80 8.57
N LYS A 4 -10.88 -19.04 7.32
CA LYS A 4 -10.61 -20.39 6.86
C LYS A 4 -9.40 -20.87 7.64
N VAL A 5 -9.63 -21.74 8.62
CA VAL A 5 -8.56 -22.42 9.37
C VAL A 5 -7.64 -23.10 8.35
N LYS A 6 -6.43 -22.57 8.17
CA LYS A 6 -5.44 -23.17 7.27
C LYS A 6 -5.07 -24.56 7.82
N PRO A 7 -5.07 -25.62 6.99
CA PRO A 7 -4.69 -26.94 7.46
C PRO A 7 -3.23 -26.94 7.90
N THR A 8 -2.95 -27.57 9.04
CA THR A 8 -1.57 -27.80 9.50
C THR A 8 -0.98 -28.95 8.71
N ILE A 9 0.17 -28.69 8.09
CA ILE A 9 0.86 -29.66 7.25
C ILE A 9 1.81 -30.50 8.13
N VAL A 10 1.71 -31.82 8.04
CA VAL A 10 2.60 -32.77 8.70
C VAL A 10 3.54 -33.36 7.66
N ILE A 11 4.84 -33.17 7.84
CA ILE A 11 5.88 -33.68 6.94
C ILE A 11 6.95 -34.44 7.73
N GLY A 12 7.58 -35.39 7.06
CA GLY A 12 8.83 -36.00 7.51
C GLY A 12 10.06 -35.20 7.06
N HIS A 13 11.21 -35.85 6.96
CA HIS A 13 12.44 -35.20 6.51
C HIS A 13 12.46 -34.93 4.99
N LYS A 14 13.45 -34.14 4.57
CA LYS A 14 13.56 -33.59 3.20
C LYS A 14 13.71 -34.67 2.12
N ASN A 15 14.34 -35.80 2.45
CA ASN A 15 14.59 -36.89 1.51
C ASN A 15 13.83 -38.15 1.95
N PRO A 16 12.49 -38.12 1.89
CA PRO A 16 11.62 -39.00 2.68
C PRO A 16 11.87 -40.48 2.40
N ASP A 17 12.02 -41.24 3.47
CA ASP A 17 12.00 -42.70 3.52
C ASP A 17 10.60 -43.22 3.90
N THR A 18 10.45 -44.55 3.83
CA THR A 18 9.18 -45.25 4.09
C THR A 18 8.61 -44.89 5.47
N ASP A 19 9.46 -44.91 6.50
CA ASP A 19 9.10 -44.58 7.87
C ASP A 19 8.71 -43.11 8.02
N SER A 20 9.36 -42.16 7.34
CA SER A 20 8.93 -40.76 7.36
C SER A 20 7.56 -40.53 6.74
N ILE A 21 7.30 -41.18 5.60
CA ILE A 21 6.01 -41.05 4.90
C ILE A 21 4.89 -41.68 5.73
N VAL A 22 5.10 -42.89 6.24
CA VAL A 22 4.12 -43.60 7.07
C VAL A 22 3.90 -42.85 8.39
N SER A 23 4.95 -42.31 9.01
CA SER A 23 4.84 -41.51 10.23
C SER A 23 4.03 -40.23 10.00
N ALA A 24 4.25 -39.52 8.88
CA ALA A 24 3.47 -38.34 8.55
C ALA A 24 1.98 -38.64 8.36
N ILE A 25 1.65 -39.74 7.67
CA ILE A 25 0.27 -40.22 7.48
C ILE A 25 -0.36 -40.60 8.82
N ALA A 26 0.32 -41.42 9.61
CA ALA A 26 -0.17 -41.91 10.89
C ALA A 26 -0.39 -40.76 11.88
N TYR A 27 0.55 -39.82 11.95
CA TYR A 27 0.47 -38.66 12.85
C TYR A 27 -0.63 -37.69 12.45
N ALA A 28 -0.78 -37.37 11.16
CA ALA A 28 -1.87 -36.54 10.67
C ALA A 28 -3.24 -37.18 10.99
N ASN A 29 -3.39 -38.49 10.76
CA ASN A 29 -4.60 -39.24 11.09
C ASN A 29 -4.90 -39.25 12.60
N LEU A 30 -3.88 -39.44 13.44
CA LEU A 30 -4.03 -39.40 14.90
C LEU A 30 -4.49 -38.02 15.38
N LYS A 31 -3.90 -36.94 14.84
CA LYS A 31 -4.25 -35.56 15.19
C LYS A 31 -5.65 -35.19 14.72
N ASN A 32 -6.08 -35.60 13.54
CA ASN A 32 -7.45 -35.41 13.07
C ASN A 32 -8.49 -36.14 13.94
N LYS A 33 -8.13 -37.29 14.53
CA LYS A 33 -9.03 -38.04 15.44
C LYS A 33 -9.12 -37.44 16.85
N LYS A 34 -8.04 -36.83 17.34
CA LYS A 34 -7.93 -36.34 18.73
C LYS A 34 -8.11 -34.83 18.91
N GLY A 35 -7.84 -34.03 17.87
CA GLY A 35 -7.67 -32.59 17.97
C GLY A 35 -8.81 -31.78 17.33
N LYS A 36 -8.86 -30.48 17.67
CA LYS A 36 -9.65 -29.47 16.95
C LYS A 36 -8.74 -28.82 15.91
N GLY A 37 -8.75 -29.34 14.68
CA GLY A 37 -7.95 -28.82 13.56
C GLY A 37 -7.97 -29.76 12.36
N THR A 38 -7.47 -29.27 11.22
CA THR A 38 -7.30 -30.08 10.00
C THR A 38 -5.82 -30.32 9.78
N PHE A 39 -5.40 -31.58 9.85
CA PHE A 39 -4.01 -31.99 9.65
C PHE A 39 -3.88 -32.77 8.35
N VAL A 40 -2.94 -32.39 7.49
CA VAL A 40 -2.74 -33.02 6.18
C VAL A 40 -1.33 -33.54 6.08
N ALA A 41 -1.17 -34.82 5.74
CA ALA A 41 0.13 -35.41 5.50
C ALA A 41 0.70 -34.92 4.17
N ALA A 42 1.97 -34.56 4.15
CA ALA A 42 2.69 -34.14 2.96
C ALA A 42 4.12 -34.69 2.95
N ARG A 43 4.76 -34.62 1.78
CA ARG A 43 6.14 -35.06 1.54
C ARG A 43 6.99 -33.92 0.97
N ALA A 44 8.24 -33.82 1.41
CA ALA A 44 9.18 -32.78 0.99
C ALA A 44 10.14 -33.24 -0.14
N GLY A 45 10.05 -34.50 -0.57
CA GLY A 45 10.88 -35.09 -1.62
C GLY A 45 10.13 -36.18 -2.39
N GLU A 46 10.82 -36.79 -3.36
CA GLU A 46 10.28 -37.92 -4.14
C GLU A 46 10.14 -39.19 -3.31
N ILE A 47 9.15 -40.00 -3.69
CA ILE A 47 8.87 -41.28 -3.04
C ILE A 47 9.77 -42.34 -3.67
N ASN A 48 10.47 -43.13 -2.86
CA ASN A 48 11.25 -44.27 -3.34
C ASN A 48 10.34 -45.46 -3.71
N GLU A 49 10.86 -46.43 -4.48
CA GLU A 49 10.07 -47.60 -4.93
C GLU A 49 9.53 -48.43 -3.76
N GLU A 50 10.29 -48.53 -2.66
CA GLU A 50 9.86 -49.25 -1.45
C GLU A 50 8.60 -48.62 -0.84
N THR A 51 8.62 -47.31 -0.65
CA THR A 51 7.48 -46.56 -0.09
C THR A 51 6.29 -46.65 -1.03
N LYS A 52 6.52 -46.56 -2.35
CA LYS A 52 5.46 -46.71 -3.35
C LYS A 52 4.80 -48.09 -3.28
N PHE A 53 5.61 -49.16 -3.20
CA PHE A 53 5.12 -50.51 -3.00
C PHE A 53 4.27 -50.65 -1.74
N VAL A 54 4.72 -50.09 -0.62
CA VAL A 54 3.98 -50.11 0.65
C VAL A 54 2.64 -49.36 0.51
N LEU A 55 2.65 -48.16 -0.06
CA LEU A 55 1.42 -47.38 -0.28
C LEU A 55 0.43 -48.11 -1.18
N ASP A 56 0.90 -48.70 -2.27
CA ASP A 56 0.05 -49.46 -3.22
C ASP A 56 -0.51 -50.73 -2.57
N TYR A 57 0.31 -51.47 -1.81
CA TYR A 57 -0.10 -52.68 -1.10
C TYR A 57 -1.23 -52.41 -0.09
N PHE A 58 -1.10 -51.32 0.69
CA PHE A 58 -2.11 -50.91 1.66
C PHE A 58 -3.23 -50.03 1.05
N LYS A 59 -3.19 -49.76 -0.26
CA LYS A 59 -4.11 -48.87 -0.97
C LYS A 59 -4.22 -47.48 -0.31
N ALA A 60 -3.11 -47.01 0.25
CA ALA A 60 -3.01 -45.71 0.90
C ALA A 60 -2.65 -44.63 -0.12
N GLN A 61 -3.30 -43.46 -0.04
CA GLN A 61 -2.97 -42.35 -0.91
C GLN A 61 -1.61 -41.76 -0.54
N ALA A 62 -0.76 -41.57 -1.55
CA ALA A 62 0.51 -40.89 -1.37
C ALA A 62 0.32 -39.45 -0.84
N PRO A 63 1.10 -39.00 0.16
CA PRO A 63 1.01 -37.63 0.66
C PRO A 63 1.29 -36.59 -0.43
N THR A 64 0.68 -35.41 -0.28
CA THR A 64 0.86 -34.30 -1.23
C THR A 64 2.32 -33.85 -1.23
N TYR A 65 2.89 -33.64 -2.42
CA TYR A 65 4.26 -33.11 -2.54
C TYR A 65 4.28 -31.60 -2.28
N ILE A 66 5.20 -31.17 -1.43
CA ILE A 66 5.45 -29.76 -1.13
C ILE A 66 6.90 -29.46 -1.45
N ASN A 67 7.09 -28.63 -2.48
CA ASN A 67 8.40 -28.25 -2.99
C ASN A 67 9.03 -27.08 -2.22
N ASN A 68 8.25 -26.31 -1.46
CA ASN A 68 8.72 -25.10 -0.77
C ASN A 68 7.99 -24.86 0.55
N ILE A 69 8.75 -24.69 1.62
CA ILE A 69 8.29 -24.35 2.98
C ILE A 69 9.05 -23.11 3.49
N LYS A 70 9.66 -22.35 2.57
CA LYS A 70 10.32 -21.09 2.95
C LYS A 70 9.27 -20.09 3.41
N THR A 71 9.64 -19.32 4.43
CA THR A 71 8.85 -18.19 4.92
C THR A 71 8.53 -17.24 3.77
N GLN A 72 7.26 -16.89 3.64
CA GLN A 72 6.75 -15.90 2.69
C GLN A 72 6.52 -14.57 3.41
N VAL A 73 6.43 -13.48 2.63
CA VAL A 73 6.03 -12.16 3.15
C VAL A 73 4.66 -12.23 3.84
N SER A 74 3.76 -13.11 3.35
CA SER A 74 2.45 -13.38 3.97
C SER A 74 2.51 -14.03 5.36
N ASP A 75 3.68 -14.57 5.74
CA ASP A 75 3.90 -15.19 7.04
C ASP A 75 4.44 -14.19 8.07
N ILE A 76 4.75 -12.96 7.62
CA ILE A 76 5.18 -11.85 8.45
C ILE A 76 3.95 -11.02 8.82
N GLU A 77 3.85 -10.65 10.09
CA GLU A 77 2.86 -9.67 10.52
C GLU A 77 3.26 -8.29 9.96
N ILE A 78 2.53 -7.82 8.95
CA ILE A 78 2.78 -6.55 8.30
C ILE A 78 1.73 -5.56 8.78
N ARG A 79 2.20 -4.39 9.20
CA ARG A 79 1.32 -3.27 9.50
C ARG A 79 0.68 -2.77 8.20
N HIS A 80 -0.63 -2.98 8.07
CA HIS A 80 -1.39 -2.46 6.95
C HIS A 80 -1.60 -0.95 7.11
N THR A 81 -1.25 -0.20 6.07
CA THR A 81 -1.53 1.24 5.95
C THR A 81 -2.50 1.41 4.79
N GLU A 82 -3.61 2.12 5.02
CA GLU A 82 -4.57 2.39 3.96
C GLU A 82 -3.95 3.26 2.86
N GLY A 83 -4.30 2.94 1.62
CA GLY A 83 -3.89 3.71 0.45
C GLY A 83 -4.60 5.06 0.40
N VAL A 84 -3.87 6.07 -0.09
CA VAL A 84 -4.41 7.41 -0.32
C VAL A 84 -4.59 7.67 -1.81
N ASN A 85 -5.53 8.57 -2.14
CA ASN A 85 -5.71 9.01 -3.51
C ASN A 85 -4.48 9.83 -3.97
N ARG A 86 -4.02 9.65 -5.21
CA ARG A 86 -2.87 10.39 -5.77
C ARG A 86 -3.03 11.91 -5.80
N PHE A 87 -4.25 12.42 -5.70
CA PHE A 87 -4.56 13.85 -5.77
C PHE A 87 -4.68 14.53 -4.39
N ILE A 88 -4.33 13.86 -3.28
CA ILE A 88 -4.32 14.52 -1.96
C ILE A 88 -3.28 15.64 -1.89
N SER A 89 -3.52 16.65 -1.06
CA SER A 89 -2.54 17.70 -0.80
C SER A 89 -1.37 17.17 0.05
N LEU A 90 -0.18 17.80 -0.06
CA LEU A 90 0.96 17.49 0.80
C LEU A 90 0.66 17.75 2.28
N LYS A 91 -0.13 18.79 2.60
CA LYS A 91 -0.63 19.05 3.95
C LYS A 91 -1.42 17.85 4.47
N ARG A 92 -2.37 17.34 3.67
CA ARG A 92 -3.19 16.19 4.06
C ARG A 92 -2.37 14.91 4.18
N ALA A 93 -1.42 14.69 3.28
CA ALA A 93 -0.47 13.59 3.36
C ALA A 93 0.33 13.62 4.66
N TRP A 94 0.85 14.80 5.03
CA TRP A 94 1.58 15.01 6.28
C TRP A 94 0.72 14.75 7.53
N GLU A 95 -0.52 15.25 7.56
CA GLU A 95 -1.46 14.99 8.66
C GLU A 95 -1.75 13.49 8.82
N LEU A 96 -1.98 12.78 7.71
CA LEU A 96 -2.22 11.33 7.72
C LEU A 96 -0.99 10.56 8.22
N MET A 97 0.22 10.95 7.79
CA MET A 97 1.47 10.36 8.28
C MET A 97 1.62 10.51 9.80
N GLN A 98 1.32 11.69 10.34
CA GLN A 98 1.39 11.96 11.78
C GLN A 98 0.33 11.16 12.56
N ASN A 99 -0.94 11.22 12.12
CA ASN A 99 -2.05 10.55 12.79
C ASN A 99 -1.90 9.03 12.78
N LEU A 100 -1.44 8.47 11.67
CA LEU A 100 -1.16 7.04 11.55
C LEU A 100 0.21 6.67 12.10
N SER A 101 1.06 7.61 12.51
CA SER A 101 2.46 7.34 12.90
C SER A 101 3.19 6.46 11.87
N VAL A 102 3.15 6.90 10.60
CA VAL A 102 3.82 6.24 9.45
C VAL A 102 4.70 7.26 8.73
N VAL A 103 5.79 6.78 8.13
CA VAL A 103 6.75 7.62 7.37
C VAL A 103 6.56 7.55 5.86
N THR A 104 5.71 6.62 5.41
CA THR A 104 5.40 6.36 4.00
C THR A 104 3.91 6.13 3.85
N LEU A 105 3.30 6.78 2.85
CA LEU A 105 1.92 6.54 2.44
C LEU A 105 1.90 5.91 1.04
N PRO A 106 1.14 4.84 0.82
CA PRO A 106 0.92 4.30 -0.51
C PRO A 106 -0.14 5.11 -1.26
N ALA A 107 0.19 5.61 -2.44
CA ALA A 107 -0.78 6.19 -3.36
C ALA A 107 -1.40 5.06 -4.20
N VAL A 108 -2.73 4.97 -4.22
CA VAL A 108 -3.47 3.90 -4.90
C VAL A 108 -4.52 4.45 -5.86
N ASP A 109 -4.81 3.68 -6.90
CA ASP A 109 -5.89 3.95 -7.84
C ASP A 109 -7.27 3.60 -7.25
N GLN A 110 -8.33 3.83 -8.04
CA GLN A 110 -9.70 3.50 -7.67
C GLN A 110 -9.98 2.00 -7.45
N ASN A 111 -9.11 1.12 -7.95
CA ASN A 111 -9.19 -0.33 -7.76
C ASN A 111 -8.34 -0.83 -6.59
N GLY A 112 -7.64 0.08 -5.88
CA GLY A 112 -6.70 -0.25 -4.81
C GLY A 112 -5.34 -0.74 -5.30
N MET A 113 -5.02 -0.59 -6.59
CA MET A 113 -3.68 -0.89 -7.10
C MET A 113 -2.70 0.23 -6.76
N LEU A 114 -1.49 -0.15 -6.35
CA LEU A 114 -0.43 0.78 -6.00
C LEU A 114 0.04 1.58 -7.23
N GLU A 115 -0.11 2.90 -7.19
CA GLU A 115 0.39 3.83 -8.21
C GLU A 115 1.74 4.45 -7.80
N GLY A 116 2.01 4.59 -6.50
CA GLY A 116 3.25 5.18 -6.01
C GLY A 116 3.36 5.24 -4.50
N LEU A 117 4.40 5.90 -4.02
CA LEU A 117 4.66 6.14 -2.60
C LEU A 117 4.91 7.62 -2.36
N ILE A 118 4.48 8.10 -1.20
CA ILE A 118 4.78 9.43 -0.69
C ILE A 118 5.58 9.21 0.60
N THR A 119 6.78 9.74 0.70
CA THR A 119 7.61 9.67 1.90
C THR A 119 7.79 11.04 2.54
N VAL A 120 8.16 11.07 3.82
CA VAL A 120 8.57 12.30 4.52
C VAL A 120 9.70 13.02 3.76
N SER A 121 10.63 12.27 3.17
CA SER A 121 11.71 12.83 2.36
C SER A 121 11.17 13.52 1.11
N ASP A 122 10.21 12.94 0.40
CA ASP A 122 9.61 13.54 -0.79
C ASP A 122 8.92 14.88 -0.45
N ILE A 123 8.22 14.94 0.68
CA ILE A 123 7.58 16.18 1.16
C ILE A 123 8.65 17.24 1.45
N ALA A 124 9.74 16.87 2.13
CA ALA A 124 10.84 17.80 2.41
C ALA A 124 11.53 18.30 1.14
N TYR A 125 11.81 17.41 0.18
CA TYR A 125 12.37 17.78 -1.12
C TYR A 125 11.43 18.71 -1.89
N SER A 126 10.13 18.42 -1.91
CA SER A 126 9.13 19.26 -2.55
C SER A 126 9.09 20.67 -1.95
N TYR A 127 9.30 20.81 -0.64
CA TYR A 127 9.36 22.11 0.03
C TYR A 127 10.66 22.87 -0.27
N MET A 128 11.80 22.16 -0.32
CA MET A 128 13.11 22.78 -0.56
C MET A 128 13.33 23.18 -2.01
N ASN A 129 12.61 22.57 -2.96
CA ASN A 129 12.77 22.81 -4.39
C ASN A 129 11.77 23.85 -4.96
N VAL A 130 11.09 24.61 -4.10
CA VAL A 130 10.14 25.67 -4.52
C VAL A 130 10.91 26.95 -4.88
N TYR A 131 11.69 26.89 -5.97
CA TYR A 131 12.17 28.09 -6.65
C TYR A 131 11.25 28.51 -7.79
N ASP A 132 10.28 27.66 -8.14
CA ASP A 132 9.39 27.88 -9.26
C ASP A 132 8.02 28.41 -8.82
N SER A 133 7.66 29.57 -9.38
CA SER A 133 6.39 30.23 -9.09
C SER A 133 5.21 29.65 -9.88
N ASP A 134 5.48 28.80 -10.87
CA ASP A 134 4.48 28.10 -11.68
C ASP A 134 4.20 26.66 -11.21
N ILE A 135 4.76 26.24 -10.06
CA ILE A 135 4.72 24.83 -9.60
C ILE A 135 3.29 24.28 -9.45
N LEU A 136 2.33 25.13 -9.04
CA LEU A 136 0.93 24.72 -8.92
C LEU A 136 0.33 24.37 -10.28
N ALA A 137 0.71 25.13 -11.33
CA ALA A 137 0.25 24.92 -12.70
C ALA A 137 0.87 23.64 -13.28
N LYS A 138 2.18 23.46 -13.11
CA LYS A 138 2.89 22.22 -13.52
C LYS A 138 2.34 20.97 -12.85
N ALA A 139 1.98 21.08 -11.57
CA ALA A 139 1.40 19.99 -10.80
C ALA A 139 -0.10 19.77 -11.08
N HIS A 140 -0.74 20.61 -11.90
CA HIS A 140 -2.18 20.59 -12.11
C HIS A 140 -2.95 20.52 -10.79
N THR A 141 -2.66 21.47 -9.90
CA THR A 141 -3.18 21.46 -8.53
C THR A 141 -4.68 21.79 -8.53
N LYS A 142 -5.51 20.90 -7.97
CA LYS A 142 -6.96 21.13 -7.82
C LYS A 142 -7.23 22.31 -6.89
N TYR A 143 -8.22 23.15 -7.20
CA TYR A 143 -8.60 24.25 -6.31
C TYR A 143 -9.05 23.75 -4.93
N LYS A 144 -9.74 22.60 -4.88
CA LYS A 144 -10.05 21.92 -3.62
C LYS A 144 -8.83 21.78 -2.69
N ASN A 145 -7.66 21.43 -3.22
CA ASN A 145 -6.45 21.28 -2.41
C ASN A 145 -5.93 22.62 -1.89
N ILE A 146 -6.04 23.69 -2.69
CA ILE A 146 -5.63 25.04 -2.29
C ILE A 146 -6.56 25.55 -1.18
N ILE A 147 -7.87 25.38 -1.35
CA ILE A 147 -8.91 25.76 -0.39
C ILE A 147 -8.71 25.03 0.93
N GLU A 148 -8.56 23.70 0.90
CA GLU A 148 -8.31 22.88 2.09
C GLU A 148 -6.98 23.25 2.77
N THR A 149 -5.95 23.59 1.99
CA THR A 149 -4.64 23.96 2.55
C THR A 149 -4.72 25.28 3.30
N LEU A 150 -5.36 26.28 2.70
CA LEU A 150 -5.51 27.63 3.25
C LEU A 150 -6.66 27.77 4.25
N ASN A 151 -7.49 26.73 4.42
CA ASN A 151 -8.79 26.84 5.09
C ASN A 151 -9.62 28.01 4.53
N ALA A 152 -9.61 28.16 3.20
CA ALA A 152 -10.25 29.27 2.50
C ALA A 152 -11.74 28.99 2.22
N GLN A 153 -12.44 30.02 1.73
CA GLN A 153 -13.79 29.91 1.22
C GLN A 153 -13.81 30.35 -0.25
N ILE A 154 -14.47 29.57 -1.10
CA ILE A 154 -14.73 29.97 -2.48
C ILE A 154 -15.94 30.91 -2.55
N VAL A 155 -15.75 32.07 -3.17
CA VAL A 155 -16.83 33.03 -3.43
C VAL A 155 -17.37 32.87 -4.85
N VAL A 156 -16.48 32.57 -5.80
CA VAL A 156 -16.79 32.36 -7.22
C VAL A 156 -15.89 31.26 -7.78
N GLY A 157 -16.44 30.37 -8.62
CA GLY A 157 -15.72 29.28 -9.29
C GLY A 157 -16.19 27.89 -8.84
N ASP A 158 -15.49 26.85 -9.29
CA ASP A 158 -15.70 25.46 -8.90
C ASP A 158 -14.46 24.90 -8.17
N GLU A 159 -14.67 24.16 -7.09
CA GLU A 159 -13.59 23.50 -6.35
C GLU A 159 -12.99 22.31 -7.13
N ALA A 160 -13.76 21.73 -8.06
CA ALA A 160 -13.34 20.62 -8.90
C ALA A 160 -12.35 21.04 -10.01
N ASP A 161 -12.30 22.35 -10.31
CA ASP A 161 -11.39 22.91 -11.30
C ASP A 161 -9.93 22.82 -10.85
N VAL A 162 -9.04 23.01 -11.82
CA VAL A 162 -7.60 22.80 -11.68
C VAL A 162 -6.86 24.07 -12.07
N PHE A 163 -5.84 24.42 -11.28
CA PHE A 163 -4.87 25.44 -11.67
C PHE A 163 -3.85 24.82 -12.64
N ASP A 164 -3.93 25.19 -13.91
CA ASP A 164 -3.13 24.61 -15.00
C ASP A 164 -2.21 25.61 -15.71
N SER A 165 -2.32 26.89 -15.38
CA SER A 165 -1.59 27.98 -16.03
C SER A 165 -1.43 29.17 -15.08
N GLY A 166 -0.35 29.94 -15.28
CA GLY A 166 -0.03 31.12 -14.46
C GLY A 166 0.91 30.83 -13.30
N ARG A 167 1.25 31.89 -12.56
CA ARG A 167 2.18 31.84 -11.42
C ARG A 167 1.52 32.36 -10.16
N VAL A 168 2.06 31.96 -9.00
CA VAL A 168 1.69 32.54 -7.72
C VAL A 168 2.41 33.86 -7.52
N VAL A 169 1.67 34.94 -7.32
CA VAL A 169 2.19 36.29 -7.13
C VAL A 169 1.60 36.90 -5.87
N VAL A 170 2.45 37.44 -5.00
CA VAL A 170 2.01 38.22 -3.84
C VAL A 170 1.96 39.69 -4.24
N SER A 171 0.78 40.30 -4.15
CA SER A 171 0.60 41.69 -4.48
C SER A 171 0.36 42.53 -3.22
N ALA A 172 1.41 43.24 -2.82
CA ALA A 172 1.42 44.19 -1.70
C ALA A 172 1.77 45.63 -2.17
N ALA A 173 1.76 45.88 -3.48
CA ALA A 173 2.10 47.18 -4.08
C ALA A 173 0.84 48.04 -4.33
N ASN A 174 1.01 49.26 -4.85
CA ASN A 174 -0.13 50.07 -5.27
C ASN A 174 -0.80 49.47 -6.54
N PRO A 175 -2.08 49.79 -6.83
CA PRO A 175 -2.78 49.27 -8.01
C PRO A 175 -2.05 49.49 -9.34
N ASP A 176 -1.41 50.65 -9.53
CA ASP A 176 -0.69 50.99 -10.77
C ASP A 176 0.53 50.07 -11.04
N MET A 177 1.21 49.63 -9.98
CA MET A 177 2.31 48.67 -10.09
C MET A 177 1.81 47.25 -10.31
N MET A 178 0.57 46.92 -9.91
CA MET A 178 0.00 45.59 -10.10
C MET A 178 -0.24 45.28 -11.58
N GLU A 179 -0.65 46.27 -12.39
CA GLU A 179 -0.91 46.09 -13.83
C GLU A 179 0.32 45.58 -14.59
N ASN A 180 1.53 45.94 -14.13
CA ASN A 180 2.78 45.55 -14.77
C ASN A 180 3.30 44.17 -14.30
N ILE A 181 2.76 43.63 -13.21
CA ILE A 181 3.24 42.39 -12.56
C ILE A 181 2.30 41.22 -12.82
N ILE A 182 0.98 41.47 -12.78
CA ILE A 182 -0.06 40.46 -12.91
C ILE A 182 -0.31 40.14 -14.38
N ARG A 183 -0.31 38.86 -14.72
CA ARG A 183 -0.68 38.37 -16.05
C ARG A 183 -1.97 37.58 -15.98
N LYS A 184 -2.57 37.35 -17.16
CA LYS A 184 -3.73 36.45 -17.29
C LYS A 184 -3.38 35.08 -16.68
N SER A 185 -4.30 34.55 -15.88
CA SER A 185 -4.21 33.26 -15.16
C SER A 185 -3.28 33.24 -13.93
N ASP A 186 -2.64 34.35 -13.54
CA ASP A 186 -1.85 34.35 -12.30
C ASP A 186 -2.74 34.18 -11.05
N LEU A 187 -2.25 33.40 -10.08
CA LEU A 187 -2.85 33.29 -8.75
C LEU A 187 -2.31 34.43 -7.89
N VAL A 188 -3.15 35.42 -7.61
CA VAL A 188 -2.74 36.64 -6.90
C VAL A 188 -3.15 36.56 -5.44
N ILE A 189 -2.17 36.63 -4.54
CA ILE A 189 -2.39 36.75 -3.10
C ILE A 189 -2.43 38.25 -2.76
N LEU A 190 -3.61 38.72 -2.33
CA LEU A 190 -3.85 40.10 -1.95
C LEU A 190 -3.87 40.25 -0.42
N GLY A 191 -3.26 41.32 0.08
CA GLY A 191 -3.40 41.74 1.47
C GLY A 191 -4.62 42.62 1.66
N ASN A 192 -5.32 42.48 2.79
CA ASN A 192 -6.33 43.45 3.18
C ASN A 192 -5.63 44.74 3.63
N ARG A 193 -5.59 45.76 2.76
CA ARG A 193 -5.22 47.12 3.15
C ARG A 193 -6.51 47.90 3.40
N TYR A 194 -6.72 48.31 4.64
CA TYR A 194 -7.58 49.45 4.93
C TYR A 194 -6.86 50.69 4.37
N GLU A 195 -7.39 51.27 3.30
CA GLU A 195 -7.19 52.70 3.02
C GLU A 195 -8.11 53.53 3.92
#